data_AF-A0A2W5TJ28-F1
#
_entry.id   AF-A0A2W5TJ28-F1
#
_cell.length_a   1.000
_cell.length_b   1.000
_cell.length_c   1.000
_cell.angle_alpha   90.00
_cell.angle_beta   90.00
_cell.angle_gamma   90.00
#
_symmetry.space_group_name_H-M   'P 1'
#
loop_
_entity.id
_entity.type
_entity.pdbx_description
1 polymer ?
#
loop_
_entity_poly.entity_id
_entity_poly.type
_entity_poly.pdbx_seq_one_letter_code
_entity_poly.pdbx_strand_id
1 'polypeptide(L)'
;MRLLVSIAALGIVACAAEVKVPTVPTKVVVPDVTTLAITPRETTRPNRTVHGNWSAPSAIWSQNGAATVLDGTNVQQRNSDDFVPLVVGTDSEPNTLGQLKALTRRNGGVFIASTGGFFHDAPGRLLRAPLSNDFSMAQVRFVDATANALFVTTDTDAYRVFNNRRDAVRVNDPDEAGALQAVAGRSDTEALLIRGASLYLVDLEARSVKVLARGLGTVTAMDHLADGSVLFGTSGGLVTVANDDSVTLQTFGADVIDVEVTADATLVMTATKLLQLTATGALILADVTEAWPDAMTKDAAKDVWFIDGANVVRLSTSVTAPPPSFAADVKPFMAAHCASCHKTGAGYAPIFDLENYGTAKSHSTLVLDRLQDTAAPMPPTSTEVLTASQYEVVVRWVEGGMLP
;
A
#
# COMPACT_ATOMS: atom_id res chain seq x y z
N MET A 1 -49.83 21.72 -2.52
CA MET A 1 -49.07 23.00 -2.52
C MET A 1 -47.60 22.64 -2.40
N ARG A 2 -46.91 22.45 -3.53
CA ARG A 2 -45.49 22.07 -3.59
C ARG A 2 -44.68 23.37 -3.72
N LEU A 3 -43.91 23.70 -2.69
CA LEU A 3 -43.06 24.88 -2.65
C LEU A 3 -41.79 24.58 -3.45
N LEU A 4 -41.74 25.07 -4.69
CA LEU A 4 -40.53 25.12 -5.52
C LEU A 4 -39.64 26.25 -4.96
N VAL A 5 -38.65 25.88 -4.14
CA VAL A 5 -37.58 26.80 -3.76
C VAL A 5 -36.55 26.77 -4.90
N SER A 6 -36.63 27.78 -5.77
CA SER A 6 -35.62 28.04 -6.79
C SER A 6 -34.37 28.59 -6.11
N ILE A 7 -33.35 27.75 -5.93
CA ILE A 7 -32.03 28.17 -5.43
C ILE A 7 -31.34 28.86 -6.60
N ALA A 8 -31.33 30.19 -6.59
CA ALA A 8 -30.50 30.98 -7.49
C ALA A 8 -29.04 30.73 -7.13
N ALA A 9 -28.31 30.03 -8.00
CA ALA A 9 -26.87 29.89 -7.91
C ALA A 9 -26.22 31.26 -8.13
N LEU A 10 -25.86 31.96 -7.05
CA LEU A 10 -24.93 33.08 -7.12
C LEU A 10 -23.57 32.54 -7.56
N GLY A 11 -23.19 32.81 -8.81
CA GLY A 11 -21.85 32.57 -9.32
C GLY A 11 -20.86 33.52 -8.65
N ILE A 12 -20.32 33.12 -7.49
CA ILE A 12 -19.19 33.80 -6.88
C ILE A 12 -17.95 33.40 -7.67
N VAL A 13 -17.45 34.31 -8.53
CA VAL A 13 -16.13 34.17 -9.14
C VAL A 13 -15.10 34.40 -8.04
N ALA A 14 -14.65 33.33 -7.38
CA ALA A 14 -13.60 33.41 -6.39
C ALA A 14 -12.25 33.67 -7.09
N CYS A 15 -11.71 34.88 -6.97
CA CYS A 15 -10.32 35.14 -7.31
C CYS A 15 -9.43 34.24 -6.45
N ALA A 16 -8.69 33.31 -7.06
CA ALA A 16 -7.70 32.51 -6.36
C ALA A 16 -6.61 33.44 -5.80
N ALA A 17 -6.56 33.61 -4.49
CA ALA A 17 -5.50 34.36 -3.84
C ALA A 17 -4.21 33.52 -3.87
N GLU A 18 -3.20 34.00 -4.58
CA GLU A 18 -1.89 33.33 -4.68
C GLU A 18 -1.16 33.39 -3.32
N VAL A 19 -0.93 32.24 -2.70
CA VAL A 19 -0.04 32.13 -1.53
C VAL A 19 1.39 31.99 -2.03
N LYS A 20 2.15 33.09 -2.01
CA LYS A 20 3.58 33.06 -2.30
C LYS A 20 4.35 32.57 -1.07
N VAL A 21 4.87 31.36 -1.14
CA VAL A 21 5.81 30.81 -0.15
C VAL A 21 7.20 31.41 -0.41
N PRO A 22 7.94 31.84 0.63
CA PRO A 22 9.28 32.39 0.50
C PRO A 22 10.28 31.38 -0.09
N THR A 23 11.35 31.93 -0.66
CA THR A 23 12.47 31.18 -1.24
C THR A 23 13.17 30.34 -0.18
N VAL A 24 13.55 29.10 -0.55
CA VAL A 24 14.40 28.25 0.28
C VAL A 24 15.73 28.99 0.55
N PRO A 25 16.26 29.00 1.79
CA PRO A 25 17.56 29.60 2.07
C PRO A 25 18.67 28.96 1.22
N THR A 26 19.64 29.73 0.73
CA THR A 26 20.70 29.25 -0.19
C THR A 26 21.68 28.23 0.41
N LYS A 27 21.59 27.95 1.72
CA LYS A 27 22.45 27.00 2.43
C LYS A 27 21.62 26.19 3.41
N VAL A 28 20.86 25.22 2.90
CA VAL A 28 20.16 24.25 3.74
C VAL A 28 21.04 23.03 3.92
N VAL A 29 21.31 22.68 5.18
CA VAL A 29 21.85 21.36 5.52
C VAL A 29 20.70 20.36 5.35
N VAL A 30 20.78 19.53 4.32
CA VAL A 30 19.80 18.47 4.10
C VAL A 30 20.05 17.37 5.14
N PRO A 31 19.03 16.94 5.90
CA PRO A 31 19.16 15.79 6.79
C PRO A 31 19.57 14.52 6.01
N ASP A 32 20.34 13.65 6.66
CA ASP A 32 20.66 12.35 6.09
C ASP A 32 19.40 11.46 6.02
N VAL A 33 19.15 10.84 4.86
CA VAL A 33 18.08 9.86 4.70
C VAL A 33 18.55 8.53 5.26
N THR A 34 17.82 8.00 6.26
CA THR A 34 18.13 6.67 6.80
C THR A 34 17.72 5.62 5.78
N THR A 35 18.69 4.91 5.20
CA THR A 35 18.43 3.88 4.18
C THR A 35 18.46 2.49 4.81
N LEU A 36 17.39 1.72 4.59
CA LEU A 36 17.23 0.36 5.07
C LEU A 36 17.08 -0.59 3.88
N ALA A 37 18.01 -1.53 3.74
CA ALA A 37 17.87 -2.61 2.77
C ALA A 37 16.94 -3.69 3.32
N ILE A 38 15.79 -3.90 2.68
CA ILE A 38 14.83 -4.92 3.07
C ILE A 38 14.98 -6.10 2.14
N THR A 39 15.23 -7.28 2.72
CA THR A 39 15.17 -8.56 1.99
C THR A 39 13.81 -9.19 2.28
N PRO A 40 12.86 -9.20 1.33
CA PRO A 40 11.57 -9.84 1.54
C PRO A 40 11.74 -11.34 1.79
N ARG A 41 10.95 -11.88 2.71
CA ARG A 41 10.94 -13.32 3.01
C ARG A 41 9.83 -14.00 2.22
N GLU A 42 10.14 -15.14 1.61
CA GLU A 42 9.10 -16.04 1.10
C GLU A 42 8.34 -16.66 2.28
N THR A 43 7.02 -16.68 2.18
CA THR A 43 6.12 -17.37 3.12
C THR A 43 5.31 -18.40 2.35
N THR A 44 4.55 -19.22 3.07
CA THR A 44 3.42 -19.93 2.45
C THR A 44 2.53 -18.90 1.73
N ARG A 45 2.47 -18.97 0.40
CA ARG A 45 1.73 -17.98 -0.39
C ARG A 45 0.22 -18.16 -0.18
N PRO A 46 -0.55 -17.07 -0.02
CA PRO A 46 -2.00 -17.13 0.02
C PRO A 46 -2.59 -17.82 -1.23
N ASN A 47 -3.80 -18.37 -1.09
CA ASN A 47 -4.53 -18.92 -2.22
C ASN A 47 -4.83 -17.81 -3.23
N ARG A 48 -4.32 -17.96 -4.46
CA ARG A 48 -4.51 -17.03 -5.58
C ARG A 48 -5.72 -17.44 -6.41
N THR A 49 -6.74 -16.61 -6.44
CA THR A 49 -7.92 -16.77 -7.31
C THR A 49 -7.96 -15.63 -8.31
N VAL A 50 -8.05 -15.95 -9.60
CA VAL A 50 -8.23 -14.96 -10.66
C VAL A 50 -9.72 -14.72 -10.88
N HIS A 51 -10.14 -13.46 -10.80
CA HIS A 51 -11.51 -13.03 -11.05
C HIS A 51 -11.58 -12.32 -12.40
N GLY A 52 -12.31 -12.92 -13.36
CA GLY A 52 -12.75 -12.28 -14.60
C GLY A 52 -11.71 -12.10 -15.72
N ASN A 53 -12.21 -11.84 -16.93
CA ASN A 53 -11.46 -11.27 -18.05
C ASN A 53 -11.88 -9.81 -18.18
N TRP A 54 -11.21 -8.91 -17.45
CA TRP A 54 -11.51 -7.49 -17.48
C TRP A 54 -10.95 -6.87 -18.75
N SER A 55 -11.61 -5.83 -19.27
CA SER A 55 -11.19 -5.25 -20.54
C SER A 55 -9.91 -4.41 -20.41
N ALA A 56 -9.81 -3.64 -19.32
CA ALA A 56 -8.70 -2.81 -18.92
C ALA A 56 -8.92 -2.32 -17.47
N PRO A 57 -8.72 -3.18 -16.45
CA PRO A 57 -8.82 -2.77 -15.06
C PRO A 57 -7.72 -1.73 -14.78
N SER A 58 -8.10 -0.56 -14.29
CA SER A 58 -7.18 0.59 -14.13
C SER A 58 -7.00 1.06 -12.69
N ALA A 59 -7.84 0.59 -11.76
CA ALA A 59 -7.59 0.72 -10.32
C ALA A 59 -8.48 -0.22 -9.51
N ILE A 60 -8.05 -0.44 -8.27
CA ILE A 60 -8.79 -1.19 -7.28
C ILE A 60 -8.67 -0.53 -5.90
N TRP A 61 -9.77 -0.48 -5.14
CA TRP A 61 -9.80 0.07 -3.79
C TRP A 61 -10.86 -0.62 -2.92
N SER A 62 -10.76 -0.47 -1.60
CA SER A 62 -11.75 -0.95 -0.65
C SER A 62 -12.77 0.14 -0.36
N GLN A 63 -14.05 -0.16 -0.54
CA GLN A 63 -15.16 0.74 -0.21
C GLN A 63 -16.17 -0.03 0.64
N ASN A 64 -16.49 0.48 1.83
CA ASN A 64 -17.37 -0.21 2.79
C ASN A 64 -16.92 -1.67 3.07
N GLY A 65 -15.61 -1.92 3.04
CA GLY A 65 -15.05 -3.25 3.26
C GLY A 65 -15.14 -4.21 2.07
N ALA A 66 -15.57 -3.75 0.90
CA ALA A 66 -15.60 -4.53 -0.33
C ALA A 66 -14.59 -4.00 -1.36
N ALA A 67 -13.89 -4.91 -2.05
CA ALA A 67 -13.06 -4.54 -3.18
C ALA A 67 -13.91 -3.95 -4.31
N THR A 68 -13.47 -2.83 -4.86
CA THR A 68 -14.13 -2.10 -5.95
C THR A 68 -13.11 -1.89 -7.05
N VAL A 69 -13.47 -2.23 -8.28
CA VAL A 69 -12.62 -2.21 -9.46
C VAL A 69 -13.17 -1.19 -10.44
N LEU A 70 -12.27 -0.40 -11.03
CA LEU A 70 -12.56 0.40 -12.21
C LEU A 70 -12.02 -0.31 -13.45
N ASP A 71 -12.89 -0.63 -14.39
CA ASP A 71 -12.56 -1.25 -15.69
C ASP A 71 -13.03 -0.36 -16.83
N GLY A 72 -12.08 0.32 -17.46
CA GLY A 72 -12.35 1.41 -18.41
C GLY A 72 -13.14 2.54 -17.76
N THR A 73 -14.43 2.63 -18.05
CA THR A 73 -15.35 3.63 -17.46
C THR A 73 -16.36 3.03 -16.47
N ASN A 74 -16.33 1.70 -16.29
CA ASN A 74 -17.28 0.98 -15.44
C ASN A 74 -16.67 0.78 -14.06
N VAL A 75 -17.40 1.20 -13.02
CA VAL A 75 -17.03 0.88 -11.64
C VAL A 75 -17.85 -0.33 -11.20
N GLN A 76 -17.20 -1.33 -10.64
CA GLN A 76 -17.86 -2.51 -10.10
C GLN A 76 -17.40 -2.77 -8.68
N GLN A 77 -18.33 -2.98 -7.76
CA GLN A 77 -18.06 -3.31 -6.38
C GLN A 77 -18.33 -4.79 -6.14
N ARG A 78 -17.42 -5.45 -5.41
CA ARG A 78 -17.59 -6.81 -4.98
C ARG A 78 -18.74 -6.91 -3.97
N ASN A 79 -19.70 -7.78 -4.27
CA ASN A 79 -20.62 -8.36 -3.30
C ASN A 79 -20.06 -9.72 -2.84
N SER A 80 -20.79 -10.50 -2.04
CA SER A 80 -20.31 -11.78 -1.47
C SER A 80 -19.49 -12.63 -2.45
N ASP A 81 -19.99 -12.79 -3.69
CA ASP A 81 -19.41 -13.70 -4.68
C ASP A 81 -19.08 -13.05 -6.03
N ASP A 82 -19.73 -11.94 -6.39
CA ASP A 82 -19.64 -11.32 -7.71
C ASP A 82 -19.30 -9.83 -7.66
N PHE A 83 -18.81 -9.28 -8.77
CA PHE A 83 -18.70 -7.84 -8.97
C PHE A 83 -20.00 -7.31 -9.59
N VAL A 84 -20.61 -6.32 -8.94
CA VAL A 84 -21.83 -5.66 -9.41
C VAL A 84 -21.54 -4.20 -9.79
N PRO A 85 -22.17 -3.64 -10.83
CA PRO A 85 -21.97 -2.24 -11.19
C PRO A 85 -22.29 -1.30 -10.03
N LEU A 86 -21.36 -0.39 -9.72
CA LEU A 86 -21.57 0.72 -8.80
C LEU A 86 -22.10 1.92 -9.59
N VAL A 87 -23.18 2.52 -9.11
CA VAL A 87 -23.79 3.67 -9.78
C VAL A 87 -22.85 4.88 -9.71
N VAL A 88 -22.67 5.58 -10.83
CA VAL A 88 -21.94 6.87 -10.88
C VAL A 88 -22.95 7.98 -11.18
N GLY A 89 -22.91 9.04 -10.38
CA GLY A 89 -23.75 10.23 -10.53
C GLY A 89 -25.18 10.11 -9.99
N THR A 90 -26.01 11.01 -10.49
CA THR A 90 -27.46 11.08 -10.26
C THR A 90 -28.18 11.17 -11.61
N ASP A 91 -29.52 11.07 -11.61
CA ASP A 91 -30.31 11.21 -12.84
C ASP A 91 -30.12 12.59 -13.52
N SER A 92 -29.62 13.59 -12.79
CA SER A 92 -29.36 14.95 -13.26
C SER A 92 -27.88 15.27 -13.52
N GLU A 93 -26.96 14.34 -13.24
CA GLU A 93 -25.52 14.54 -13.33
C GLU A 93 -24.87 13.51 -14.28
N PRO A 94 -23.62 13.74 -14.73
CA PRO A 94 -22.91 12.76 -15.55
C PRO A 94 -22.90 11.39 -14.88
N ASN A 95 -23.31 10.38 -15.63
CA ASN A 95 -23.41 8.99 -15.17
C ASN A 95 -22.18 8.14 -15.53
N THR A 96 -21.05 8.78 -15.86
CA THR A 96 -19.82 8.12 -16.26
C THR A 96 -18.63 8.75 -15.55
N LEU A 97 -17.76 7.91 -14.98
CA LEU A 97 -16.51 8.36 -14.36
C LEU A 97 -15.51 8.86 -15.42
N GLY A 98 -15.42 8.17 -16.56
CA GLY A 98 -14.35 8.39 -17.54
C GLY A 98 -13.06 7.67 -17.13
N GLN A 99 -11.93 8.07 -17.72
CA GLN A 99 -10.63 7.45 -17.43
C GLN A 99 -10.10 7.93 -16.07
N LEU A 100 -9.63 7.02 -15.23
CA LEU A 100 -8.94 7.35 -13.98
C LEU A 100 -7.72 8.23 -14.21
N LYS A 101 -7.47 9.11 -13.24
CA LYS A 101 -6.26 9.94 -13.15
C LYS A 101 -5.52 9.73 -11.85
N ALA A 102 -6.25 9.68 -10.75
CA ALA A 102 -5.70 9.42 -9.43
C ALA A 102 -6.80 8.98 -8.47
N LEU A 103 -6.42 8.31 -7.39
CA LEU A 103 -7.30 7.88 -6.31
C LEU A 103 -6.65 8.18 -4.97
N THR A 104 -7.45 8.57 -3.99
CA THR A 104 -7.01 8.61 -2.58
C THR A 104 -8.10 8.06 -1.69
N ARG A 105 -7.69 7.41 -0.60
CA ARG A 105 -8.58 6.82 0.40
C ARG A 105 -8.78 7.84 1.53
N ARG A 106 -9.99 7.95 2.08
CA ARG A 106 -10.29 8.90 3.19
C ARG A 106 -11.38 8.36 4.10
N ASN A 107 -11.08 8.19 5.39
CA ASN A 107 -12.07 7.86 6.43
C ASN A 107 -13.02 6.69 6.08
N GLY A 108 -12.49 5.64 5.43
CA GLY A 108 -13.28 4.48 4.98
C GLY A 108 -14.02 4.66 3.64
N GLY A 109 -13.85 5.82 3.00
CA GLY A 109 -14.33 6.16 1.67
C GLY A 109 -13.19 6.37 0.66
N VAL A 110 -13.56 6.86 -0.52
CA VAL A 110 -12.63 7.10 -1.64
C VAL A 110 -12.92 8.45 -2.29
N PHE A 111 -11.85 9.12 -2.71
CA PHE A 111 -11.92 10.27 -3.57
C PHE A 111 -11.18 9.97 -4.87
N ILE A 112 -11.86 10.14 -6.00
CA ILE A 112 -11.42 9.69 -7.32
C ILE A 112 -11.29 10.89 -8.23
N ALA A 113 -10.13 11.08 -8.84
CA ALA A 113 -9.93 11.99 -9.96
C ALA A 113 -10.01 11.21 -11.27
N SER A 114 -10.82 11.67 -12.20
CA SER A 114 -11.02 11.04 -13.51
C SER A 114 -11.33 12.09 -14.57
N THR A 115 -11.37 11.70 -15.85
CA THR A 115 -11.70 12.65 -16.93
C THR A 115 -13.12 13.22 -16.81
N GLY A 116 -14.04 12.57 -16.08
CA GLY A 116 -15.38 13.09 -15.78
C GLY A 116 -15.41 14.12 -14.65
N GLY A 117 -14.32 14.27 -13.89
CA GLY A 117 -14.23 15.14 -12.73
C GLY A 117 -13.66 14.44 -11.50
N PHE A 118 -13.80 15.09 -10.37
CA PHE A 118 -13.59 14.47 -9.07
C PHE A 118 -14.88 13.84 -8.58
N PHE A 119 -14.78 12.67 -7.97
CA PHE A 119 -15.88 11.93 -7.39
C PHE A 119 -15.56 11.53 -5.97
N HIS A 120 -16.58 11.46 -5.13
CA HIS A 120 -16.46 10.91 -3.78
C HIS A 120 -17.51 9.83 -3.58
N ASP A 121 -17.25 8.92 -2.65
CA ASP A 121 -18.23 7.92 -2.29
C ASP A 121 -19.45 8.51 -1.57
N ALA A 122 -20.58 7.85 -1.80
CA ALA A 122 -21.82 7.97 -1.05
C ALA A 122 -22.43 6.56 -0.95
N PRO A 123 -23.41 6.32 -0.06
CA PRO A 123 -24.04 4.99 0.06
C PRO A 123 -24.56 4.47 -1.29
N GLY A 124 -23.91 3.42 -1.81
CA GLY A 124 -24.26 2.73 -3.05
C GLY A 124 -23.98 3.48 -4.35
N ARG A 125 -23.20 4.58 -4.34
CA ARG A 125 -22.84 5.32 -5.56
C ARG A 125 -21.61 6.20 -5.41
N LEU A 126 -21.09 6.69 -6.52
CA LEU A 126 -20.12 7.79 -6.59
C LEU A 126 -20.82 9.09 -7.00
N LEU A 127 -20.54 10.20 -6.32
CA LEU A 127 -21.10 11.51 -6.63
C LEU A 127 -20.02 12.46 -7.14
N ARG A 128 -20.34 13.29 -8.14
CA ARG A 128 -19.39 14.24 -8.71
C ARG A 128 -19.23 15.43 -7.75
N ALA A 129 -17.99 15.72 -7.36
CA ALA A 129 -17.69 16.85 -6.49
C ALA A 129 -17.82 18.18 -7.26
N PRO A 130 -18.37 19.25 -6.65
CA PRO A 130 -18.48 20.57 -7.29
C PRO A 130 -17.16 21.13 -7.82
N LEU A 131 -16.04 20.84 -7.14
CA LEU A 131 -14.70 21.31 -7.52
C LEU A 131 -14.17 20.73 -8.84
N SER A 132 -14.87 19.75 -9.43
CA SER A 132 -14.51 19.16 -10.72
C SER A 132 -14.36 20.16 -11.85
N ASN A 133 -15.06 21.29 -11.78
CA ASN A 133 -14.99 22.32 -12.83
C ASN A 133 -13.78 23.26 -12.64
N ASP A 134 -13.09 23.19 -11.52
CA ASP A 134 -11.97 24.07 -11.20
C ASP A 134 -10.64 23.56 -11.77
N PHE A 135 -10.59 22.29 -12.18
CA PHE A 135 -9.36 21.62 -12.63
C PHE A 135 -9.47 21.10 -14.05
N SER A 136 -8.37 21.19 -14.79
CA SER A 136 -8.20 20.44 -16.03
C SER A 136 -7.87 18.99 -15.67
N MET A 137 -8.87 18.10 -15.72
CA MET A 137 -8.69 16.71 -15.33
C MET A 137 -7.65 15.96 -16.17
N ALA A 138 -7.34 16.43 -17.37
CA ALA A 138 -6.27 15.86 -18.19
C ALA A 138 -4.87 16.02 -17.56
N GLN A 139 -4.70 17.02 -16.70
CA GLN A 139 -3.43 17.36 -16.06
C GLN A 139 -3.30 16.84 -14.64
N VAL A 140 -4.37 16.29 -14.03
CA VAL A 140 -4.32 15.78 -12.66
C VAL A 140 -3.50 14.49 -12.63
N ARG A 141 -2.55 14.41 -11.69
CA ARG A 141 -1.62 13.27 -11.54
C ARG A 141 -1.77 12.56 -10.20
N PHE A 142 -1.92 13.30 -9.12
CA PHE A 142 -2.13 12.75 -7.77
C PHE A 142 -3.21 13.53 -7.05
N VAL A 143 -3.92 12.83 -6.18
CA VAL A 143 -4.79 13.42 -5.17
C VAL A 143 -4.42 12.85 -3.83
N ASP A 144 -4.54 13.65 -2.79
CA ASP A 144 -4.46 13.23 -1.39
C ASP A 144 -5.51 14.01 -0.59
N ALA A 145 -5.96 13.47 0.54
CA ALA A 145 -6.98 14.12 1.34
C ALA A 145 -6.74 13.95 2.83
N THR A 146 -6.83 15.05 3.57
CA THR A 146 -6.88 15.06 5.03
C THR A 146 -8.34 15.02 5.50
N ALA A 147 -8.53 15.19 6.81
CA ALA A 147 -9.87 15.36 7.38
C ALA A 147 -10.62 16.56 6.80
N ASN A 148 -9.95 17.66 6.40
CA ASN A 148 -10.64 18.89 5.96
C ASN A 148 -10.11 19.50 4.66
N ALA A 149 -9.01 19.00 4.11
CA ALA A 149 -8.41 19.53 2.88
C ALA A 149 -8.22 18.45 1.82
N LEU A 150 -8.29 18.86 0.56
CA LEU A 150 -7.89 18.05 -0.60
C LEU A 150 -6.61 18.64 -1.17
N PHE A 151 -5.63 17.80 -1.43
CA PHE A 151 -4.38 18.15 -2.09
C PHE A 151 -4.37 17.56 -3.49
N VAL A 152 -4.05 18.38 -4.49
CA VAL A 152 -4.10 17.99 -5.90
C VAL A 152 -2.78 18.34 -6.55
N THR A 153 -2.14 17.35 -7.17
CA THR A 153 -0.96 17.55 -8.02
C THR A 153 -1.39 17.52 -9.47
N THR A 154 -0.99 18.52 -10.24
CA THR A 154 -1.10 18.54 -11.70
C THR A 154 0.28 18.39 -12.36
N ASP A 155 0.32 18.34 -13.69
CA ASP A 155 1.59 18.34 -14.45
C ASP A 155 2.51 19.52 -14.11
N THR A 156 1.94 20.66 -13.65
CA THR A 156 2.69 21.92 -13.46
C THR A 156 2.64 22.46 -12.04
N ASP A 157 1.59 22.17 -11.26
CA ASP A 157 1.31 22.84 -10.00
C ASP A 157 0.73 21.89 -8.94
N ALA A 158 0.90 22.26 -7.67
CA ALA A 158 0.23 21.61 -6.54
C ALA A 158 -0.78 22.59 -5.96
N TYR A 159 -1.89 22.06 -5.45
CA TYR A 159 -2.96 22.84 -4.87
C TYR A 159 -3.43 22.23 -3.55
N ARG A 160 -3.75 23.08 -2.58
CA ARG A 160 -4.62 22.76 -1.44
C ARG A 160 -6.01 23.33 -1.73
N VAL A 161 -7.04 22.51 -1.62
CA VAL A 161 -8.45 22.93 -1.61
C VAL A 161 -8.96 22.80 -0.18
N PHE A 162 -9.24 23.93 0.45
CA PHE A 162 -9.65 24.03 1.85
C PHE A 162 -10.66 25.18 2.00
N ASN A 163 -11.74 24.97 2.77
CA ASN A 163 -12.80 25.97 2.96
C ASN A 163 -13.34 26.58 1.64
N ASN A 164 -13.58 25.73 0.63
CA ASN A 164 -14.01 26.14 -0.72
C ASN A 164 -13.06 27.12 -1.43
N ARG A 165 -11.80 27.16 -1.00
CA ARG A 165 -10.76 27.97 -1.62
C ARG A 165 -9.65 27.06 -2.12
N ARG A 166 -9.10 27.42 -3.29
CA ARG A 166 -7.92 26.79 -3.89
C ARG A 166 -6.70 27.67 -3.67
N ASP A 167 -5.70 27.14 -2.99
CA ASP A 167 -4.40 27.75 -2.76
C ASP A 167 -3.32 26.96 -3.54
N ALA A 168 -2.46 27.64 -4.28
CA ALA A 168 -1.32 27.01 -4.91
C ALA A 168 -0.22 26.72 -3.86
N VAL A 169 0.34 25.52 -3.91
CA VAL A 169 1.48 25.10 -3.08
C VAL A 169 2.72 25.10 -3.97
N ARG A 170 3.64 26.02 -3.71
CA ARG A 170 4.84 26.22 -4.54
C ARG A 170 6.08 26.30 -3.67
N VAL A 171 7.17 25.73 -4.16
CA VAL A 171 8.50 25.86 -3.57
C VAL A 171 9.44 26.43 -4.63
N ASN A 172 10.12 27.52 -4.29
CA ASN A 172 11.18 28.09 -5.10
C ASN A 172 12.54 27.69 -4.51
N ASP A 173 13.06 26.56 -4.97
CA ASP A 173 14.39 26.05 -4.66
C ASP A 173 15.27 26.19 -5.91
N PRO A 174 16.28 27.09 -5.92
CA PRO A 174 17.16 27.25 -7.08
C PRO A 174 18.04 26.03 -7.35
N ASP A 175 18.24 25.17 -6.35
CA ASP A 175 19.09 23.98 -6.45
C ASP A 175 18.30 22.75 -6.95
N GLU A 176 16.99 22.85 -7.13
CA GLU A 176 16.14 21.76 -7.62
C GLU A 176 15.48 22.10 -8.96
N ALA A 177 16.09 21.61 -10.04
CA ALA A 177 15.54 21.64 -11.38
C ALA A 177 14.72 20.38 -11.66
N GLY A 178 13.55 20.29 -11.03
CA GLY A 178 12.65 19.15 -11.18
C GLY A 178 11.20 19.54 -11.44
N ALA A 179 10.49 18.68 -12.16
CA ALA A 179 9.04 18.74 -12.25
C ALA A 179 8.43 18.46 -10.87
N LEU A 180 7.29 19.07 -10.60
CA LEU A 180 6.48 18.70 -9.45
C LEU A 180 5.99 17.26 -9.61
N GLN A 181 6.17 16.45 -8.57
CA GLN A 181 5.82 15.03 -8.60
C GLN A 181 4.58 14.73 -7.77
N ALA A 182 4.51 15.20 -6.52
CA ALA A 182 3.40 14.93 -5.62
C ALA A 182 3.26 16.01 -4.55
N VAL A 183 2.04 16.15 -4.03
CA VAL A 183 1.74 16.87 -2.79
C VAL A 183 0.88 15.98 -1.88
N ALA A 184 1.28 15.85 -0.62
CA ALA A 184 0.55 15.15 0.44
C ALA A 184 0.17 16.15 1.55
N GLY A 185 -1.03 16.07 2.06
CA GLY A 185 -1.45 16.82 3.24
C GLY A 185 -1.03 16.10 4.51
N ARG A 186 -0.15 16.69 5.32
CA ARG A 186 0.13 16.20 6.68
C ARG A 186 -0.89 16.71 7.67
N SER A 187 -1.35 17.93 7.45
CA SER A 187 -2.45 18.56 8.17
C SER A 187 -3.16 19.53 7.22
N ASP A 188 -4.13 20.29 7.73
CA ASP A 188 -4.77 21.32 6.91
C ASP A 188 -3.83 22.51 6.64
N THR A 189 -2.77 22.67 7.44
CA THR A 189 -1.81 23.78 7.36
C THR A 189 -0.42 23.38 6.91
N GLU A 190 -0.13 22.08 6.83
CA GLU A 190 1.18 21.56 6.43
C GLU A 190 1.03 20.53 5.31
N ALA A 191 1.92 20.62 4.33
CA ALA A 191 2.00 19.69 3.22
C ALA A 191 3.41 19.19 3.01
N LEU A 192 3.53 17.94 2.57
CA LEU A 192 4.75 17.40 2.00
C LEU A 192 4.71 17.59 0.49
N LEU A 193 5.73 18.20 -0.07
CA LEU A 193 5.85 18.46 -1.50
C LEU A 193 7.07 17.73 -2.05
N ILE A 194 6.91 16.98 -3.14
CA ILE A 194 8.03 16.39 -3.86
C ILE A 194 8.18 17.08 -5.21
N ARG A 195 9.35 17.69 -5.43
CA ARG A 195 9.72 18.34 -6.69
C ARG A 195 11.09 17.81 -7.11
N GLY A 196 11.16 17.28 -8.33
CA GLY A 196 12.32 16.53 -8.78
C GLY A 196 12.66 15.43 -7.77
N ALA A 197 13.91 15.36 -7.32
CA ALA A 197 14.32 14.35 -6.35
C ALA A 197 14.23 14.83 -4.89
N SER A 198 13.69 16.02 -4.64
CA SER A 198 13.69 16.67 -3.33
C SER A 198 12.31 16.66 -2.67
N LEU A 199 12.30 16.39 -1.36
CA LEU A 199 11.14 16.40 -0.49
C LEU A 199 11.20 17.60 0.45
N TYR A 200 10.08 18.32 0.53
CA TYR A 200 9.92 19.52 1.32
C TYR A 200 8.74 19.37 2.28
N LEU A 201 8.89 19.87 3.51
CA LEU A 201 7.76 20.23 4.36
C LEU A 201 7.42 21.70 4.12
N VAL A 202 6.18 21.98 3.77
CA VAL A 202 5.67 23.32 3.48
C VAL A 202 4.62 23.67 4.53
N ASP A 203 4.93 24.68 5.35
CA ASP A 203 3.93 25.31 6.22
C ASP A 203 3.20 26.37 5.40
N LEU A 204 1.91 26.12 5.15
CA LEU A 204 1.05 26.92 4.27
C LEU A 204 0.58 28.21 4.94
N GLU A 205 0.53 28.24 6.27
CA GLU A 205 0.05 29.40 7.03
C GLU A 205 1.21 30.31 7.43
N ALA A 206 2.27 29.74 8.00
CA ALA A 206 3.51 30.48 8.28
C ALA A 206 4.24 30.87 6.99
N ARG A 207 3.89 30.24 5.86
CA ARG A 207 4.56 30.37 4.57
C ARG A 207 6.04 30.10 4.76
N SER A 208 6.37 28.90 5.16
CA SER A 208 7.77 28.49 5.31
C SER A 208 7.99 27.13 4.66
N VAL A 209 9.25 26.85 4.33
CA VAL A 209 9.63 25.61 3.68
C VAL A 209 10.89 25.05 4.33
N LYS A 210 10.89 23.75 4.58
CA LYS A 210 12.01 22.98 5.11
C LYS A 210 12.31 21.83 4.14
N VAL A 211 13.57 21.71 3.71
CA VAL A 211 14.02 20.55 2.92
C VAL A 211 14.20 19.38 3.87
N LEU A 212 13.52 18.26 3.60
CA LEU A 212 13.60 17.05 4.43
C LEU A 212 14.57 16.02 3.85
N ALA A 213 14.58 15.86 2.53
CA ALA A 213 15.41 14.88 1.85
C ALA A 213 15.68 15.27 0.39
N ARG A 214 16.73 14.68 -0.19
CA ARG A 214 17.03 14.72 -1.63
C ARG A 214 17.35 13.31 -2.13
N GLY A 215 17.23 13.07 -3.43
CA GLY A 215 17.57 11.80 -4.06
C GLY A 215 16.48 10.72 -3.97
N LEU A 216 15.20 11.08 -3.77
CA LEU A 216 14.13 10.11 -3.53
C LEU A 216 13.65 9.31 -4.75
N GLY A 217 14.02 9.72 -5.97
CA GLY A 217 13.55 9.11 -7.21
C GLY A 217 12.19 9.65 -7.68
N THR A 218 11.53 8.92 -8.57
CA THR A 218 10.21 9.30 -9.11
C THR A 218 9.10 8.74 -8.23
N VAL A 219 8.14 9.56 -7.83
CA VAL A 219 6.97 9.16 -7.03
C VAL A 219 5.95 8.47 -7.92
N THR A 220 5.47 7.32 -7.46
CA THR A 220 4.49 6.47 -8.15
C THR A 220 3.21 6.30 -7.36
N ALA A 221 3.28 6.34 -6.02
CA ALA A 221 2.14 6.15 -5.13
C ALA A 221 2.35 6.85 -3.78
N MET A 222 1.28 6.98 -3.01
CA MET A 222 1.27 7.66 -1.72
C MET A 222 0.14 7.13 -0.83
N ASP A 223 0.39 7.03 0.48
CA ASP A 223 -0.65 6.73 1.48
C ASP A 223 -0.24 7.23 2.87
N HIS A 224 -1.12 7.10 3.86
CA HIS A 224 -0.94 7.57 5.23
C HIS A 224 -0.98 6.43 6.24
N LEU A 225 -0.04 6.42 7.17
CA LEU A 225 -0.10 5.58 8.37
C LEU A 225 -1.11 6.13 9.37
N ALA A 226 -1.62 5.26 10.24
CA ALA A 226 -2.59 5.63 11.27
C ALA A 226 -2.04 6.66 12.28
N ASP A 227 -0.73 6.77 12.41
CA ASP A 227 -0.09 7.78 13.24
C ASP A 227 0.03 9.15 12.56
N GLY A 228 -0.29 9.28 11.26
CA GLY A 228 -0.16 10.50 10.47
C GLY A 228 1.13 10.60 9.67
N SER A 229 2.03 9.61 9.76
CA SER A 229 3.19 9.53 8.88
C SER A 229 2.75 9.31 7.43
N VAL A 230 3.49 9.88 6.48
CA VAL A 230 3.18 9.77 5.05
C VAL A 230 4.15 8.81 4.38
N LEU A 231 3.61 7.94 3.54
CA LEU A 231 4.35 7.00 2.71
C LEU A 231 4.36 7.48 1.27
N PHE A 232 5.52 7.36 0.61
CA PHE A 232 5.64 7.53 -0.84
C PHE A 232 6.28 6.29 -1.45
N GLY A 233 5.59 5.67 -2.40
CA GLY A 233 6.20 4.73 -3.32
C GLY A 233 7.05 5.49 -4.33
N THR A 234 8.32 5.11 -4.49
CA THR A 234 9.22 5.73 -5.45
C THR A 234 10.03 4.71 -6.23
N SER A 235 10.68 5.16 -7.32
CA SER A 235 11.68 4.38 -8.04
C SER A 235 12.94 4.06 -7.20
N GLY A 236 13.07 4.64 -6.01
CA GLY A 236 14.14 4.33 -5.05
C GLY A 236 13.72 3.32 -3.97
N GLY A 237 12.42 3.10 -3.77
CA GLY A 237 11.90 2.28 -2.68
C GLY A 237 10.66 2.90 -2.03
N LEU A 238 10.39 2.54 -0.79
CA LEU A 238 9.33 3.14 0.04
C LEU A 238 9.93 4.21 0.93
N VAL A 239 9.52 5.46 0.76
CA VAL A 239 9.90 6.57 1.63
C VAL A 239 8.83 6.73 2.71
N THR A 240 9.24 6.76 3.98
CA THR A 240 8.39 7.11 5.12
C THR A 240 8.84 8.45 5.67
N VAL A 241 7.88 9.38 5.82
CA VAL A 241 8.07 10.68 6.46
C VAL A 241 7.26 10.68 7.75
N ALA A 242 7.96 10.59 8.87
CA ALA A 242 7.32 10.54 10.18
C ALA A 242 6.90 11.93 10.69
N ASN A 243 6.09 11.95 11.75
CA ASN A 243 5.63 13.18 12.39
C ASN A 243 6.71 14.00 13.11
N ASP A 244 7.92 13.50 13.24
CA ASP A 244 9.08 14.24 13.73
C ASP A 244 9.99 14.75 12.59
N ASP A 245 9.49 14.67 11.36
CA ASP A 245 10.17 15.00 10.11
C ASP A 245 11.32 14.05 9.74
N SER A 246 11.50 12.94 10.46
CA SER A 246 12.47 11.93 10.06
C SER A 246 12.05 11.25 8.75
N VAL A 247 13.04 11.02 7.88
CA VAL A 247 12.84 10.39 6.57
C VAL A 247 13.61 9.08 6.52
N THR A 248 12.88 8.00 6.28
CA THR A 248 13.44 6.66 6.07
C THR A 248 13.16 6.20 4.65
N LEU A 249 14.17 5.65 3.97
CA LEU A 249 14.04 4.99 2.68
C LEU A 249 14.24 3.48 2.84
N GLN A 250 13.19 2.70 2.62
CA GLN A 250 13.25 1.24 2.55
C GLN A 250 13.42 0.79 1.11
N THR A 251 14.50 0.08 0.82
CA THR A 251 14.81 -0.42 -0.54
C THR A 251 14.49 -1.91 -0.64
N PHE A 252 13.86 -2.31 -1.75
CA PHE A 252 13.45 -3.70 -2.01
C PHE A 252 14.19 -4.35 -3.20
N GLY A 253 15.19 -3.64 -3.76
CA GLY A 253 15.86 -4.04 -5.00
C GLY A 253 15.02 -3.84 -6.27
N ALA A 254 13.86 -3.18 -6.16
CA ALA A 254 12.98 -2.84 -7.26
C ALA A 254 12.18 -1.56 -6.92
N ASP A 255 11.66 -0.90 -7.95
CA ASP A 255 10.76 0.25 -7.83
C ASP A 255 9.50 -0.14 -7.06
N VAL A 256 9.06 0.72 -6.15
CA VAL A 256 7.72 0.63 -5.57
C VAL A 256 6.75 1.29 -6.55
N ILE A 257 5.73 0.54 -6.96
CA ILE A 257 4.72 0.97 -7.93
C ILE A 257 3.46 1.43 -7.22
N ASP A 258 3.08 0.76 -6.13
CA ASP A 258 1.90 1.09 -5.33
C ASP A 258 2.14 0.85 -3.84
N VAL A 259 1.43 1.61 -3.00
CA VAL A 259 1.42 1.46 -1.53
C VAL A 259 -0.01 1.62 -1.01
N GLU A 260 -0.43 0.73 -0.13
CA GLU A 260 -1.70 0.83 0.59
C GLU A 260 -1.48 0.55 2.08
N VAL A 261 -1.98 1.44 2.93
CA VAL A 261 -2.05 1.24 4.37
C VAL A 261 -3.44 0.74 4.75
N THR A 262 -3.48 -0.42 5.38
CA THR A 262 -4.69 -1.02 5.95
C THR A 262 -4.65 -0.91 7.48
N ALA A 263 -5.74 -1.26 8.13
CA ALA A 263 -5.81 -1.25 9.60
C ALA A 263 -4.80 -2.20 10.28
N ASP A 264 -4.26 -3.18 9.54
CA ASP A 264 -3.41 -4.26 10.09
C ASP A 264 -2.09 -4.48 9.34
N ALA A 265 -1.84 -3.77 8.24
CA ALA A 265 -0.64 -3.92 7.45
C ALA A 265 -0.36 -2.72 6.54
N THR A 266 0.87 -2.62 6.06
CA THR A 266 1.20 -1.84 4.87
C THR A 266 1.47 -2.81 3.72
N LEU A 267 0.69 -2.71 2.66
CA LEU A 267 0.92 -3.42 1.41
C LEU A 267 1.85 -2.59 0.53
N VAL A 268 2.80 -3.25 -0.13
CA VAL A 268 3.73 -2.62 -1.07
C VAL A 268 3.76 -3.46 -2.33
N MET A 269 3.42 -2.86 -3.47
CA MET A 269 3.60 -3.48 -4.77
C MET A 269 4.89 -2.96 -5.38
N THR A 270 5.80 -3.85 -5.73
CA THR A 270 6.94 -3.55 -6.59
C THR A 270 6.64 -3.97 -8.02
N ALA A 271 7.55 -3.69 -8.95
CA ALA A 271 7.40 -4.14 -10.34
C ALA A 271 7.23 -5.66 -10.51
N THR A 272 7.62 -6.48 -9.52
CA THR A 272 7.61 -7.95 -9.64
C THR A 272 6.98 -8.68 -8.45
N LYS A 273 6.69 -7.99 -7.34
CA LYS A 273 6.24 -8.62 -6.10
C LYS A 273 5.15 -7.80 -5.43
N LEU A 274 4.21 -8.50 -4.81
CA LEU A 274 3.29 -7.93 -3.84
C LEU A 274 3.77 -8.33 -2.44
N LEU A 275 4.03 -7.32 -1.61
CA LEU A 275 4.61 -7.47 -0.28
C LEU A 275 3.63 -7.01 0.79
N GLN A 276 3.73 -7.62 1.97
CA GLN A 276 3.13 -7.12 3.20
C GLN A 276 4.22 -6.76 4.20
N LEU A 277 4.29 -5.50 4.61
CA LEU A 277 5.18 -5.06 5.69
C LEU A 277 4.53 -5.37 7.03
N THR A 278 5.29 -6.04 7.89
CA THR A 278 4.90 -6.37 9.27
C THR A 278 5.96 -5.84 10.23
N ALA A 279 5.66 -5.87 11.54
CA ALA A 279 6.64 -5.55 12.57
C ALA A 279 7.91 -6.44 12.51
N THR A 280 7.83 -7.62 11.88
CA THR A 280 8.96 -8.56 11.75
C THR A 280 9.68 -8.47 10.41
N GLY A 281 9.27 -7.57 9.52
CA GLY A 281 9.82 -7.41 8.17
C GLY A 281 8.80 -7.58 7.05
N ALA A 282 9.28 -7.58 5.81
CA ALA A 282 8.47 -7.74 4.61
C ALA A 282 8.23 -9.22 4.25
N LEU A 283 6.98 -9.57 3.96
CA LEU A 283 6.56 -10.89 3.52
C LEU A 283 6.13 -10.83 2.04
N ILE A 284 6.56 -11.80 1.23
CA ILE A 284 6.10 -11.93 -0.16
C ILE A 284 4.72 -12.60 -0.17
N LEU A 285 3.70 -11.88 -0.62
CA LEU A 285 2.36 -12.44 -0.79
C LEU A 285 2.19 -13.09 -2.18
N ALA A 286 2.69 -12.45 -3.23
CA ALA A 286 2.59 -12.97 -4.59
C ALA A 286 3.68 -12.41 -5.51
N ASP A 287 3.88 -13.09 -6.64
CA ASP A 287 4.55 -12.53 -7.80
C ASP A 287 3.56 -11.68 -8.61
N VAL A 288 4.05 -10.60 -9.19
CA VAL A 288 3.30 -9.70 -10.08
C VAL A 288 3.96 -9.75 -11.45
N THR A 289 3.16 -9.98 -12.49
CA THR A 289 3.66 -10.10 -13.87
C THR A 289 3.64 -8.74 -14.56
N GLU A 290 2.57 -7.98 -14.32
CA GLU A 290 2.37 -6.65 -14.89
C GLU A 290 1.79 -5.75 -13.80
N ALA A 291 2.67 -5.03 -13.10
CA ALA A 291 2.30 -4.11 -12.03
C ALA A 291 1.69 -2.82 -12.58
N TRP A 292 0.66 -2.32 -11.90
CA TRP A 292 -0.03 -1.07 -12.22
C TRP A 292 -0.04 -0.15 -10.98
N PRO A 293 -0.09 1.19 -11.13
CA PRO A 293 -0.43 2.08 -10.02
C PRO A 293 -1.87 1.88 -9.55
N ASP A 294 -2.18 2.25 -8.30
CA ASP A 294 -3.52 2.11 -7.70
C ASP A 294 -4.12 0.70 -7.86
N ALA A 295 -3.26 -0.31 -7.82
CA ALA A 295 -3.53 -1.67 -8.28
C ALA A 295 -3.65 -2.66 -7.15
N MET A 296 -3.68 -2.25 -5.88
CA MET A 296 -3.99 -3.17 -4.78
C MET A 296 -4.88 -2.58 -3.71
N THR A 297 -5.59 -3.48 -3.01
CA THR A 297 -6.34 -3.15 -1.82
C THR A 297 -6.63 -4.33 -0.91
N LYS A 298 -7.13 -4.07 0.30
CA LYS A 298 -7.59 -5.10 1.22
C LYS A 298 -9.07 -4.94 1.57
N ASP A 299 -9.82 -6.03 1.47
CA ASP A 299 -11.23 -6.04 1.86
C ASP A 299 -11.43 -6.30 3.37
N ALA A 300 -12.67 -6.21 3.86
CA ALA A 300 -12.98 -6.44 5.28
C ALA A 300 -12.80 -7.91 5.71
N ALA A 301 -12.78 -8.85 4.76
CA ALA A 301 -12.38 -10.23 5.00
C ALA A 301 -10.85 -10.40 5.08
N LYS A 302 -10.10 -9.30 4.97
CA LYS A 302 -8.64 -9.23 4.94
C LYS A 302 -8.02 -9.80 3.68
N ASP A 303 -8.81 -10.17 2.68
CA ASP A 303 -8.24 -10.65 1.42
C ASP A 303 -7.56 -9.49 0.70
N VAL A 304 -6.39 -9.77 0.13
CA VAL A 304 -5.67 -8.79 -0.66
C VAL A 304 -6.09 -8.96 -2.11
N TRP A 305 -6.56 -7.87 -2.69
CA TRP A 305 -6.97 -7.78 -4.08
C TRP A 305 -5.96 -6.96 -4.84
N PHE A 306 -5.60 -7.39 -6.05
CA PHE A 306 -4.70 -6.60 -6.89
C PHE A 306 -4.93 -6.82 -8.38
N ILE A 307 -4.45 -5.89 -9.21
CA ILE A 307 -4.48 -5.98 -10.66
C ILE A 307 -3.15 -6.54 -11.16
N ASP A 308 -3.21 -7.56 -12.02
CA ASP A 308 -2.05 -8.21 -12.68
C ASP A 308 -2.34 -8.29 -14.18
N GLY A 309 -1.96 -7.25 -14.91
CA GLY A 309 -2.37 -7.00 -16.29
C GLY A 309 -3.88 -6.85 -16.42
N ALA A 310 -4.53 -7.68 -17.25
CA ALA A 310 -5.99 -7.66 -17.44
C ALA A 310 -6.78 -8.42 -16.36
N ASN A 311 -6.11 -8.93 -15.32
CA ASN A 311 -6.72 -9.78 -14.31
C ASN A 311 -6.91 -9.01 -13.00
N VAL A 312 -8.07 -9.20 -12.36
CA VAL A 312 -8.23 -8.89 -10.93
C VAL A 312 -7.95 -10.17 -10.15
N VAL A 313 -6.99 -10.12 -9.25
CA VAL A 313 -6.51 -11.27 -8.49
C VAL A 313 -6.89 -11.08 -7.03
N ARG A 314 -7.45 -12.13 -6.42
CA ARG A 314 -7.68 -12.24 -4.99
C ARG A 314 -6.65 -13.17 -4.37
N LEU A 315 -5.97 -12.68 -3.34
CA LEU A 315 -5.18 -13.47 -2.41
C LEU A 315 -6.00 -13.63 -1.14
N SER A 316 -6.52 -14.84 -0.92
CA SER A 316 -7.22 -15.09 0.32
C SER A 316 -6.21 -15.23 1.44
N THR A 317 -6.12 -14.20 2.29
CA THR A 317 -5.28 -14.23 3.51
C THR A 317 -6.04 -14.81 4.70
N SER A 318 -7.37 -14.89 4.56
CA SER A 318 -8.31 -15.42 5.54
C SER A 318 -8.48 -16.93 5.46
N VAL A 319 -7.80 -17.61 4.53
CA VAL A 319 -7.60 -19.04 4.71
C VAL A 319 -6.65 -19.18 5.90
N THR A 320 -7.22 -19.48 7.07
CA THR A 320 -6.63 -20.53 7.89
C THR A 320 -6.52 -21.74 6.95
N ALA A 321 -5.47 -21.77 6.12
CA ALA A 321 -4.94 -23.05 5.67
C ALA A 321 -4.94 -23.88 6.96
N PRO A 322 -5.66 -25.01 6.98
CA PRO A 322 -5.81 -25.79 8.20
C PRO A 322 -4.42 -25.86 8.83
N PRO A 323 -4.28 -25.53 10.12
CA PRO A 323 -2.96 -25.48 10.74
C PRO A 323 -2.22 -26.75 10.33
N PRO A 324 -0.92 -26.66 9.94
CA PRO A 324 -0.22 -27.82 9.42
C PRO A 324 -0.48 -29.02 10.32
N SER A 325 -0.76 -30.16 9.72
CA SER A 325 -0.94 -31.41 10.43
C SER A 325 0.42 -32.11 10.56
N PHE A 326 0.61 -32.87 11.62
CA PHE A 326 1.83 -33.64 11.71
C PHE A 326 1.90 -34.67 10.58
N ALA A 327 0.80 -35.38 10.31
CA ALA A 327 0.77 -36.42 9.29
C ALA A 327 1.07 -35.92 7.87
N ALA A 328 0.45 -34.82 7.42
CA ALA A 328 0.57 -34.36 6.04
C ALA A 328 1.76 -33.43 5.82
N ASP A 329 2.14 -32.62 6.82
CA ASP A 329 3.04 -31.49 6.62
C ASP A 329 4.37 -31.65 7.37
N VAL A 330 4.31 -31.95 8.67
CA VAL A 330 5.53 -31.96 9.52
C VAL A 330 6.31 -33.27 9.41
N LYS A 331 5.64 -34.41 9.33
CA LYS A 331 6.31 -35.70 9.21
C LYS A 331 7.19 -35.79 7.96
N PRO A 332 6.75 -35.38 6.75
CA PRO A 332 7.62 -35.32 5.58
C PRO A 332 8.85 -34.43 5.80
N PHE A 333 8.68 -33.27 6.46
CA PHE A 333 9.80 -32.39 6.81
C PHE A 333 10.81 -33.08 7.74
N MET A 334 10.33 -33.70 8.84
CA MET A 334 11.19 -34.41 9.78
C MET A 334 11.92 -35.58 9.11
N ALA A 335 11.23 -36.32 8.24
CA ALA A 335 11.82 -37.41 7.47
C ALA A 335 12.93 -36.92 6.52
N ALA A 336 12.70 -35.80 5.83
CA ALA A 336 13.63 -35.24 4.86
C ALA A 336 14.89 -34.66 5.51
N HIS A 337 14.74 -33.92 6.61
CA HIS A 337 15.84 -33.12 7.15
C HIS A 337 16.41 -33.63 8.47
N CYS A 338 15.65 -34.40 9.27
CA CYS A 338 16.04 -34.70 10.66
C CYS A 338 16.27 -36.20 10.91
N ALA A 339 15.50 -37.07 10.25
CA ALA A 339 15.43 -38.49 10.60
C ALA A 339 16.74 -39.25 10.37
N SER A 340 17.55 -38.88 9.37
CA SER A 340 18.82 -39.55 9.06
C SER A 340 19.76 -39.61 10.27
N CYS A 341 19.86 -38.51 11.02
CA CYS A 341 20.67 -38.43 12.24
C CYS A 341 19.90 -38.92 13.48
N HIS A 342 18.68 -38.43 13.69
CA HIS A 342 17.94 -38.68 14.94
C HIS A 342 17.35 -40.09 15.07
N LYS A 343 17.24 -40.85 13.98
CA LYS A 343 16.78 -42.25 14.01
C LYS A 343 17.89 -43.23 14.41
N THR A 344 19.14 -42.91 14.10
CA THR A 344 20.29 -43.82 14.25
C THR A 344 21.31 -43.35 15.29
N GLY A 345 21.28 -42.07 15.66
CA GLY A 345 22.28 -41.43 16.49
C GLY A 345 23.54 -41.00 15.73
N ALA A 346 23.45 -40.90 14.39
CA ALA A 346 24.57 -40.46 13.58
C ALA A 346 25.03 -39.04 13.99
N GLY A 347 26.34 -38.81 13.96
CA GLY A 347 26.92 -37.52 14.36
C GLY A 347 26.71 -37.19 15.85
N TYR A 348 26.56 -38.20 16.71
CA TYR A 348 26.24 -38.05 18.14
C TYR A 348 24.89 -37.39 18.39
N ALA A 349 23.98 -37.43 17.41
CA ALA A 349 22.62 -36.97 17.60
C ALA A 349 21.92 -37.82 18.67
N PRO A 350 21.16 -37.22 19.59
CA PRO A 350 20.28 -37.99 20.45
C PRO A 350 19.25 -38.75 19.62
N ILE A 351 18.98 -39.99 20.03
CA ILE A 351 18.09 -40.91 19.31
C ILE A 351 16.64 -40.64 19.73
N PHE A 352 15.88 -40.01 18.84
CA PHE A 352 14.44 -39.85 18.96
C PHE A 352 13.76 -39.91 17.60
N ASP A 353 12.65 -40.63 17.52
CA ASP A 353 11.90 -40.81 16.27
C ASP A 353 11.01 -39.60 16.00
N LEU A 354 11.54 -38.58 15.33
CA LEU A 354 10.79 -37.37 14.94
C LEU A 354 9.74 -37.63 13.86
N GLU A 355 9.71 -38.82 13.24
CA GLU A 355 8.63 -39.23 12.34
C GLU A 355 7.39 -39.73 13.11
N ASN A 356 7.49 -39.87 14.44
CA ASN A 356 6.38 -40.17 15.34
C ASN A 356 5.76 -38.90 15.94
N TYR A 357 4.44 -38.75 15.82
CA TYR A 357 3.72 -37.56 16.32
C TYR A 357 3.96 -37.29 17.80
N GLY A 358 3.90 -38.32 18.66
CA GLY A 358 4.05 -38.15 20.10
C GLY A 358 5.43 -37.63 20.48
N THR A 359 6.47 -38.15 19.82
CA THR A 359 7.86 -37.72 20.00
C THR A 359 8.10 -36.31 19.46
N ALA A 360 7.65 -36.03 18.24
CA ALA A 360 7.79 -34.71 17.63
C ALA A 360 7.06 -33.64 18.47
N LYS A 361 5.87 -33.96 18.99
CA LYS A 361 5.07 -33.06 19.83
C LYS A 361 5.77 -32.76 21.15
N SER A 362 6.30 -33.78 21.83
CA SER A 362 6.99 -33.60 23.11
C SER A 362 8.31 -32.83 23.00
N HIS A 363 8.92 -32.80 21.81
CA HIS A 363 10.16 -32.07 21.54
C HIS A 363 9.96 -30.82 20.67
N SER A 364 8.72 -30.44 20.37
CA SER A 364 8.38 -29.39 19.39
C SER A 364 9.08 -28.06 19.63
N THR A 365 9.06 -27.54 20.87
CA THR A 365 9.76 -26.31 21.25
C THR A 365 11.27 -26.45 21.06
N LEU A 366 11.86 -27.57 21.50
CA LEU A 366 13.29 -27.83 21.32
C LEU A 366 13.66 -27.90 19.84
N VAL A 367 12.86 -28.59 19.02
CA VAL A 367 13.09 -28.69 17.57
C VAL A 367 13.05 -27.29 16.95
N LEU A 368 12.06 -26.48 17.30
CA LEU A 368 11.96 -25.10 16.83
C LEU A 368 13.17 -24.25 17.23
N ASP A 369 13.57 -24.30 18.51
CA ASP A 369 14.74 -23.58 19.01
C ASP A 369 16.02 -23.99 18.25
N ARG A 370 16.19 -25.30 17.97
CA ARG A 370 17.35 -25.81 17.23
C ARG A 370 17.33 -25.45 15.75
N LEU A 371 16.15 -25.33 15.13
CA LEU A 371 16.00 -24.86 13.75
C LEU A 371 16.31 -23.36 13.60
N GLN A 372 16.05 -22.58 14.66
CA GLN A 372 16.27 -21.12 14.69
C GLN A 372 17.67 -20.72 15.20
N ASP A 373 18.41 -21.65 15.81
CA ASP A 373 19.76 -21.43 16.34
C ASP A 373 20.78 -21.23 15.20
N THR A 374 21.24 -19.99 15.02
CA THR A 374 22.23 -19.64 14.00
C THR A 374 23.68 -19.95 14.42
N ALA A 375 23.93 -20.13 15.73
CA ALA A 375 25.27 -20.44 16.25
C ALA A 375 25.57 -21.94 16.18
N ALA A 376 24.54 -22.79 16.30
CA ALA A 376 24.64 -24.23 16.16
C ALA A 376 23.40 -24.78 15.43
N PRO A 377 23.29 -24.57 14.11
CA PRO A 377 22.09 -24.94 13.37
C PRO A 377 21.83 -26.45 13.38
N MET A 378 20.56 -26.82 13.30
CA MET A 378 20.12 -28.19 13.02
C MET A 378 19.29 -28.21 11.73
N PRO A 379 19.62 -29.08 10.75
CA PRO A 379 20.79 -29.96 10.71
C PRO A 379 22.13 -29.21 10.82
N PRO A 380 23.21 -29.87 11.28
CA PRO A 380 24.52 -29.22 11.37
C PRO A 380 24.96 -28.69 10.01
N THR A 381 25.70 -27.59 10.00
CA THR A 381 26.21 -26.93 8.77
C THR A 381 26.97 -27.87 7.83
N SER A 382 27.59 -28.93 8.38
CA SER A 382 28.27 -29.97 7.59
C SER A 382 27.33 -30.84 6.74
N THR A 383 26.03 -30.80 7.02
CA THR A 383 24.99 -31.59 6.35
C THR A 383 24.13 -30.68 5.47
N GLU A 384 23.47 -29.71 6.08
CA GLU A 384 22.54 -28.78 5.41
C GLU A 384 22.38 -27.54 6.29
N VAL A 385 22.14 -26.38 5.70
CA VAL A 385 21.69 -25.17 6.41
C VAL A 385 20.30 -24.83 5.92
N LEU A 386 19.31 -25.05 6.78
CA LEU A 386 17.93 -24.72 6.47
C LEU A 386 17.70 -23.20 6.56
N THR A 387 17.03 -22.67 5.55
CA THR A 387 16.49 -21.31 5.55
C THR A 387 15.20 -21.24 6.36
N ALA A 388 14.84 -20.03 6.81
CA ALA A 388 13.61 -19.83 7.60
C ALA A 388 12.33 -20.30 6.91
N SER A 389 12.26 -20.16 5.58
CA SER A 389 11.12 -20.64 4.80
C SER A 389 11.04 -22.17 4.74
N GLN A 390 12.18 -22.87 4.76
CA GLN A 390 12.19 -24.34 4.73
C GLN A 390 11.58 -24.94 6.01
N TYR A 391 11.81 -24.33 7.18
CA TYR A 391 11.27 -24.83 8.44
C TYR A 391 10.00 -24.11 8.92
N GLU A 392 9.43 -23.20 8.11
CA GLU A 392 8.19 -22.48 8.44
C GLU A 392 7.03 -23.43 8.76
N VAL A 393 6.99 -24.61 8.13
CA VAL A 393 5.98 -25.65 8.40
C VAL A 393 5.99 -26.11 9.87
N VAL A 394 7.17 -26.19 10.49
CA VAL A 394 7.31 -26.57 11.90
C VAL A 394 6.86 -25.43 12.81
N VAL A 395 7.26 -24.19 12.49
CA VAL A 395 6.81 -22.99 13.22
C VAL A 395 5.29 -22.95 13.28
N ARG A 396 4.65 -23.02 12.11
CA ARG A 396 3.19 -22.96 11.97
C ARG A 396 2.48 -24.13 12.65
N TRP A 397 3.07 -25.32 12.65
CA TRP A 397 2.52 -26.47 13.38
C TRP A 397 2.53 -26.24 14.89
N VAL A 398 3.64 -25.74 15.44
CA VAL A 398 3.78 -25.45 16.87
C VAL A 398 2.81 -24.36 17.31
N GLU A 399 2.76 -23.25 16.58
CA GLU A 399 1.82 -22.14 16.82
C GLU A 399 0.35 -22.57 16.64
N GLY A 400 0.10 -23.49 15.70
CA GLY A 400 -1.21 -24.04 15.37
C GLY A 400 -1.74 -25.09 16.36
N GLY A 401 -1.08 -25.31 17.50
CA GLY A 401 -1.51 -26.26 18.52
C GLY A 401 -1.09 -27.71 18.27
N MET A 402 -0.12 -27.93 17.37
CA MET A 402 0.49 -29.23 17.07
C MET A 402 -0.54 -30.30 16.68
N LEU A 403 -1.31 -30.03 15.63
CA LEU A 403 -2.32 -30.96 15.13
C LEU A 403 -1.68 -32.29 14.68
N PRO A 404 -2.32 -33.45 14.92
CA PRO A 404 -1.80 -34.76 14.55
C PRO A 404 -1.74 -35.00 13.04
#